data_AF-A0A532D104-F1
#
_entry.id   AF-A0A532D104-F1
#
_cell.length_a   1.000
_cell.length_b   1.000
_cell.length_c   1.000
_cell.angle_alpha   90.00
_cell.angle_beta   90.00
_cell.angle_gamma   90.00
#
_symmetry.space_group_name_H-M   'P 1'
#
loop_
_entity.id
_entity.type
_entity.pdbx_description
1 polymer ?
#
loop_
_entity_poly.entity_id
_entity_poly.type
_entity_poly.pdbx_seq_one_letter_code
_entity_poly.pdbx_strand_id
1 'polypeptide(L)'
;MTAAKEVIIIGAGIIGASIAWHLTRAGARVTVIAGSGAGGVATPNSFAWINASWGNPGVYFRLRVRSMAEWTRLANEVPGIPLQWCGGLCWDLPRPELEAYAAEHSAWGYG
;
A
#
# COMPACT_ATOMS: atom_id res chain seq x y z
N MET A 1 -19.79 0.37 -29.56
CA MET A 1 -19.13 0.92 -28.35
C MET A 1 -19.79 0.29 -27.14
N THR A 2 -19.05 -0.42 -26.29
CA THR A 2 -19.58 -0.91 -25.01
C THR A 2 -19.72 0.27 -24.06
N ALA A 3 -20.87 0.42 -23.40
CA ALA A 3 -21.08 1.46 -22.42
C ALA A 3 -20.04 1.38 -21.29
N ALA A 4 -19.55 2.53 -20.81
CA ALA A 4 -18.63 2.57 -19.68
C ALA A 4 -19.30 1.97 -18.43
N LYS A 5 -18.55 1.14 -17.69
CA LYS A 5 -19.05 0.58 -16.42
C LYS A 5 -19.27 1.71 -15.42
N GLU A 6 -20.40 1.69 -14.74
CA GLU A 6 -20.73 2.64 -13.67
C GLU A 6 -20.42 2.00 -12.33
N VAL A 7 -19.57 2.63 -11.51
CA VAL A 7 -19.12 2.06 -10.24
C VAL A 7 -19.27 3.08 -9.13
N ILE A 8 -19.96 2.69 -8.06
CA ILE A 8 -20.04 3.47 -6.82
C ILE A 8 -19.05 2.88 -5.82
N ILE A 9 -18.21 3.74 -5.23
CA ILE A 9 -17.27 3.39 -4.17
C ILE A 9 -17.72 4.10 -2.89
N ILE A 10 -17.92 3.33 -1.82
CA ILE A 10 -18.31 3.87 -0.52
C ILE A 10 -17.06 3.95 0.36
N GLY A 11 -16.56 5.17 0.58
CA GLY A 11 -15.39 5.50 1.39
C GLY A 11 -14.27 6.17 0.60
N ALA A 12 -13.83 7.34 1.07
CA ALA A 12 -12.75 8.13 0.47
C ALA A 12 -11.38 7.96 1.16
N GLY A 13 -11.17 6.83 1.86
CA GLY A 13 -9.86 6.46 2.40
C GLY A 13 -8.90 5.97 1.31
N ILE A 14 -7.64 5.66 1.67
CA ILE A 14 -6.60 5.30 0.70
C ILE A 14 -6.97 4.13 -0.22
N ILE A 15 -7.68 3.13 0.32
CA ILE A 15 -8.16 1.98 -0.45
C ILE A 15 -9.20 2.43 -1.50
N GLY A 16 -10.20 3.20 -1.07
CA GLY A 16 -11.23 3.71 -1.97
C GLY A 16 -10.67 4.65 -3.04
N ALA A 17 -9.73 5.52 -2.67
CA ALA A 17 -9.02 6.40 -3.58
C ALA A 17 -8.20 5.61 -4.62
N SER A 18 -7.47 4.57 -4.20
CA SER A 18 -6.73 3.69 -5.11
C SER A 18 -7.66 2.99 -6.10
N ILE A 19 -8.76 2.39 -5.62
CA ILE A 19 -9.75 1.73 -6.49
C ILE A 19 -10.35 2.73 -7.48
N ALA A 20 -10.73 3.92 -7.01
CA ALA A 20 -11.30 4.97 -7.85
C ALA A 20 -10.34 5.37 -8.97
N TRP A 21 -9.06 5.57 -8.64
CA TRP A 21 -8.04 5.95 -9.60
C TRP A 21 -7.83 4.87 -10.67
N HIS A 22 -7.66 3.61 -10.26
CA HIS A 22 -7.46 2.50 -11.18
C HIS A 22 -8.67 2.25 -12.09
N LEU A 23 -9.89 2.28 -11.54
CA LEU A 23 -11.11 2.07 -12.33
C LEU A 23 -11.38 3.22 -13.31
N THR A 24 -11.13 4.46 -12.89
CA THR A 24 -11.28 5.63 -13.78
C THR A 24 -10.29 5.53 -14.95
N ARG A 25 -9.03 5.15 -14.68
CA ARG A 25 -8.03 4.92 -15.75
C ARG A 25 -8.39 3.77 -16.69
N ALA A 26 -9.12 2.78 -16.20
CA ALA A 26 -9.65 1.69 -17.01
C ALA A 26 -10.92 2.06 -17.81
N GLY A 27 -11.36 3.32 -17.76
CA GLY A 27 -12.51 3.83 -18.52
C GLY A 27 -13.87 3.68 -17.83
N ALA A 28 -13.91 3.32 -16.54
CA ALA A 28 -15.16 3.32 -15.78
C ALA A 28 -15.57 4.75 -15.38
N ARG A 29 -16.88 4.97 -15.26
CA ARG A 29 -17.44 6.16 -14.62
C ARG A 29 -17.60 5.89 -13.14
N VAL A 30 -16.77 6.52 -12.32
CA VAL A 30 -16.70 6.26 -10.87
C VAL A 30 -17.32 7.40 -10.08
N THR A 31 -18.18 7.06 -9.12
CA THR A 31 -18.69 7.97 -8.10
C THR A 31 -18.19 7.51 -6.73
N VAL A 32 -17.50 8.38 -6.00
CA VAL A 32 -17.06 8.11 -4.62
C VAL A 32 -18.02 8.80 -3.65
N ILE A 33 -18.59 8.04 -2.72
CA ILE A 33 -19.47 8.53 -1.65
C ILE A 33 -18.72 8.35 -0.33
N ALA A 34 -18.60 9.40 0.47
CA ALA A 34 -17.97 9.33 1.78
C ALA A 34 -18.74 10.18 2.80
N GLY A 35 -18.83 9.68 4.02
CA GLY A 35 -19.41 10.41 5.16
C GLY A 35 -18.45 11.40 5.82
N SER A 36 -17.20 11.47 5.34
CA SER A 36 -16.14 12.34 5.83
C SER A 36 -15.35 12.92 4.66
N GLY A 37 -14.44 13.86 4.94
CA GLY A 37 -13.53 14.42 3.94
C GLY A 37 -12.60 13.39 3.28
N ALA A 38 -11.84 13.85 2.28
CA ALA A 38 -10.82 13.07 1.60
C ALA A 38 -9.85 12.42 2.60
N GLY A 39 -9.49 11.17 2.39
CA GLY A 39 -8.68 10.38 3.31
C GLY A 39 -9.49 9.59 4.35
N GLY A 40 -10.76 9.90 4.56
CA GLY A 40 -11.55 9.18 5.57
C GLY A 40 -11.07 9.48 7.00
N VAL A 41 -11.31 8.54 7.92
CA VAL A 41 -10.87 8.65 9.32
C VAL A 41 -9.46 8.06 9.52
N ALA A 42 -9.21 6.84 9.01
CA ALA A 42 -7.97 6.12 9.33
C ALA A 42 -6.75 6.60 8.54
N THR A 43 -6.90 6.92 7.25
CA THR A 43 -5.76 7.32 6.38
C THR A 43 -4.96 8.51 6.93
N PRO A 44 -5.58 9.65 7.30
CA PRO A 44 -4.82 10.80 7.81
C PRO A 44 -4.17 10.56 9.19
N ASN A 45 -4.63 9.55 9.93
CA ASN A 45 -4.11 9.20 11.26
C ASN A 45 -3.09 8.03 11.21
N SER A 46 -2.70 7.59 10.02
CA SER A 46 -1.73 6.51 9.86
C SER A 46 -0.30 7.01 10.06
N PHE A 47 0.56 6.16 10.63
CA PHE A 47 2.02 6.37 10.61
C PHE A 47 2.62 6.25 9.20
N ALA A 48 1.85 5.73 8.23
CA ALA A 48 2.21 5.63 6.80
C ALA A 48 3.53 4.88 6.52
N TRP A 49 3.93 3.96 7.40
CA TRP A 49 5.15 3.16 7.21
C TRP A 49 4.92 2.02 6.21
N ILE A 50 5.68 2.05 5.11
CA ILE A 50 5.62 1.08 4.02
C ILE A 50 6.76 0.07 4.20
N ASN A 51 6.43 -1.20 4.42
CA ASN A 51 7.42 -2.27 4.63
C ASN A 51 6.87 -3.66 4.26
N ALA A 52 7.75 -4.65 4.20
CA ALA A 52 7.39 -6.06 4.24
C ALA A 52 8.06 -6.81 5.41
N SER A 53 8.55 -6.08 6.41
CA SER A 53 9.48 -6.56 7.43
C SER A 53 8.84 -7.41 8.51
N TRP A 54 7.53 -7.37 8.78
CA TRP A 54 7.05 -8.08 9.97
C TRP A 54 6.78 -9.58 9.72
N GLY A 55 6.84 -10.46 10.74
CA GLY A 55 6.72 -11.93 10.66
C GLY A 55 5.41 -12.44 10.02
N ASN A 56 5.32 -12.33 8.70
CA ASN A 56 4.13 -12.65 7.95
C ASN A 56 4.38 -13.89 7.10
N PRO A 57 3.33 -14.70 6.86
CA PRO A 57 3.44 -15.82 5.95
C PRO A 57 3.98 -15.35 4.59
N GLY A 58 4.80 -16.19 3.93
CA GLY A 58 5.48 -15.81 2.68
C GLY A 58 4.55 -15.28 1.57
N VAL A 59 3.27 -15.70 1.54
CA VAL A 59 2.26 -15.15 0.61
C VAL A 59 1.97 -13.67 0.88
N TYR A 60 1.86 -13.28 2.14
CA TYR A 60 1.59 -11.90 2.54
C TYR A 60 2.84 -11.03 2.45
N PHE A 61 4.02 -11.61 2.71
CA PHE A 61 5.29 -10.96 2.39
C PHE A 61 5.34 -10.55 0.90
N ARG A 62 5.06 -11.47 -0.02
CA ARG A 62 5.05 -11.17 -1.47
C ARG A 62 4.04 -10.09 -1.85
N LEU A 63 2.86 -10.10 -1.22
CA LEU A 63 1.87 -9.04 -1.40
C LEU A 63 2.45 -7.67 -1.00
N ARG A 64 3.12 -7.58 0.15
CA ARG A 64 3.71 -6.33 0.63
C ARG A 64 4.86 -5.85 -0.24
N VAL A 65 5.75 -6.74 -0.68
CA VAL A 65 6.81 -6.39 -1.65
C VAL A 65 6.21 -5.85 -2.95
N ARG A 66 5.17 -6.49 -3.47
CA ARG A 66 4.45 -5.95 -4.63
C ARG A 66 3.87 -4.56 -4.33
N SER A 67 3.21 -4.36 -3.20
CA SER A 67 2.67 -3.05 -2.81
C SER A 67 3.76 -1.97 -2.68
N MET A 68 4.96 -2.32 -2.20
CA MET A 68 6.11 -1.40 -2.17
C MET A 68 6.52 -0.94 -3.57
N ALA A 69 6.57 -1.88 -4.53
CA ALA A 69 6.83 -1.53 -5.94
C ALA A 69 5.71 -0.65 -6.53
N GLU A 70 4.45 -0.94 -6.21
CA GLU A 70 3.30 -0.13 -6.65
C GLU A 70 3.35 1.29 -6.10
N TRP A 71 3.81 1.51 -4.86
CA TRP A 71 4.01 2.87 -4.33
C TRP A 71 5.01 3.67 -5.15
N THR A 72 6.14 3.06 -5.52
CA THR A 72 7.14 3.71 -6.39
C THR A 72 6.54 4.02 -7.77
N ARG A 73 5.81 3.08 -8.37
CA ARG A 73 5.14 3.30 -9.66
C ARG A 73 4.10 4.44 -9.56
N LEU A 74 3.25 4.41 -8.53
CA LEU A 74 2.20 5.42 -8.33
C LEU A 74 2.77 6.81 -8.08
N ALA A 75 3.89 6.93 -7.35
CA ALA A 75 4.55 8.21 -7.13
C ALA A 75 5.00 8.89 -8.44
N ASN A 76 5.29 8.11 -9.48
CA ASN A 76 5.61 8.63 -10.82
C ASN A 76 4.38 9.01 -11.65
N GLU A 77 3.21 8.42 -11.36
CA GLU A 77 1.99 8.61 -12.16
C GLU A 77 0.99 9.59 -11.52
N VAL A 78 1.05 9.77 -10.20
CA VAL A 78 0.13 10.62 -9.43
C VAL A 78 0.92 11.79 -8.84
N PRO A 79 0.72 13.01 -9.37
CA PRO A 79 1.41 14.19 -8.85
C PRO A 79 1.14 14.41 -7.36
N GLY A 80 2.19 14.73 -6.61
CA GLY A 80 2.08 15.14 -5.21
C GLY A 80 2.09 14.00 -4.19
N ILE A 81 2.34 12.74 -4.57
CA ILE A 81 2.63 11.68 -3.59
C ILE A 81 4.02 11.92 -2.97
N PRO A 82 4.13 12.22 -1.66
CA PRO A 82 5.41 12.51 -1.01
C PRO A 82 6.11 11.22 -0.55
N LEU A 83 6.32 10.27 -1.47
CA LEU A 83 6.93 8.98 -1.15
C LEU A 83 8.39 9.18 -0.70
N GLN A 84 8.77 8.58 0.42
CA GLN A 84 10.13 8.59 0.96
C GLN A 84 10.51 7.19 1.43
N TRP A 85 11.63 6.67 0.94
CA TRP A 85 12.20 5.40 1.39
C TRP A 85 13.30 5.67 2.42
N CYS A 86 13.10 5.23 3.66
CA CYS A 86 14.06 5.42 4.76
C CYS A 86 14.40 4.14 5.53
N GLY A 87 13.83 3.00 5.13
CA GLY A 87 14.04 1.72 5.82
C GLY A 87 13.37 1.66 7.20
N GLY A 88 13.93 0.82 8.07
CA GLY A 88 13.51 0.67 9.45
C GLY A 88 14.51 -0.17 10.24
N LEU A 89 14.53 0.00 11.56
CA LEU A 89 15.39 -0.76 12.46
C LEU A 89 14.51 -1.61 13.40
N CYS A 90 14.86 -2.88 13.54
CA CYS A 90 14.24 -3.80 14.49
C CYS A 90 15.32 -4.23 15.49
N TRP A 91 15.06 -4.01 16.78
CA TRP A 91 16.07 -4.12 17.85
C TRP A 91 15.53 -4.77 19.13
N ASP A 92 14.27 -5.16 19.13
CA ASP A 92 13.46 -5.55 20.29
C ASP A 92 13.34 -7.07 20.44
N LEU A 93 14.14 -7.82 19.69
CA LEU A 93 14.21 -9.28 19.74
C LEU A 93 15.57 -9.77 20.27
N PRO A 94 15.62 -10.94 20.95
CA PRO A 94 16.87 -11.61 21.26
C PRO A 94 17.73 -11.85 20.00
N ARG A 95 19.06 -11.82 20.14
CA ARG A 95 20.00 -12.00 19.01
C ARG A 95 19.67 -13.21 18.11
N PRO A 96 19.41 -14.43 18.63
CA PRO A 96 19.13 -15.58 17.77
C PRO A 96 17.88 -15.39 16.91
N GLU A 97 16.88 -14.69 17.44
CA GLU A 97 15.63 -14.40 16.72
C GLU A 97 15.85 -13.32 15.65
N LEU A 98 16.65 -12.28 15.94
CA LEU A 98 17.05 -11.29 14.93
C LEU A 98 17.86 -11.92 13.79
N GLU A 99 18.78 -12.84 14.10
CA GLU A 99 19.58 -13.56 13.11
C GLU A 99 18.71 -14.47 12.23
N ALA A 100 17.80 -15.23 12.84
CA ALA A 100 16.84 -16.06 12.11
C ALA A 100 15.92 -15.22 11.21
N TYR A 101 15.40 -14.12 11.74
CA TYR A 101 14.60 -13.14 11.01
C TYR A 101 15.34 -12.59 9.79
N ALA A 102 16.59 -12.13 9.98
CA ALA A 102 17.41 -11.57 8.91
C ALA A 102 17.72 -12.61 7.83
N ALA A 103 18.04 -13.86 8.22
CA ALA A 103 18.32 -14.93 7.28
C ALA A 103 17.09 -15.29 6.42
N GLU A 104 15.90 -15.41 7.03
CA GLU A 104 14.65 -15.68 6.32
C GLU A 104 14.34 -14.58 5.30
N HIS A 105 14.37 -13.32 5.75
CA HIS A 105 14.00 -12.18 4.91
C HIS A 105 15.00 -11.96 3.78
N SER A 106 16.30 -12.16 4.03
CA SER A 106 17.34 -12.14 3.00
C SER A 106 17.12 -13.24 1.96
N ALA A 107 16.75 -14.45 2.38
CA ALA A 107 16.44 -15.56 1.47
C ALA A 107 15.23 -15.27 0.56
N TRP A 108 14.33 -14.38 0.97
CA TRP A 108 13.21 -13.90 0.15
C TRP A 108 13.54 -12.66 -0.70
N GLY A 109 14.78 -12.16 -0.63
CA GLY A 109 15.20 -10.95 -1.34
C GLY A 109 14.67 -9.66 -0.71
N TYR A 110 14.40 -9.67 0.60
CA TYR A 110 14.06 -8.47 1.35
C TYR A 110 15.33 -7.79 1.88
N GLY A 111 15.57 -6.54 1.47
CA GLY A 111 16.79 -5.79 1.77
C GLY A 111 17.38 -5.20 0.53
#